data_AF-A0A7X5R194-F1
#
_entry.id   AF-A0A7X5R194-F1
#
_cell.length_a   1.000
_cell.length_b   1.000
_cell.length_c   1.000
_cell.angle_alpha   90.00
_cell.angle_beta   90.00
_cell.angle_gamma   90.00
#
_symmetry.space_group_name_H-M   'P 1'
#
loop_
_entity.id
_entity.type
_entity.pdbx_description
1 polymer ?
#
loop_
_entity_poly.entity_id
_entity_poly.type
_entity_poly.pdbx_seq_one_letter_code
_entity_poly.pdbx_strand_id
1 'polypeptide(L)'
;MTTILGPVHDSSGRPANGTIEWRQTVRFGLDSASITRTIAVSQVVGGEIKAEDGGAFTLPPNPIGSRVHVLEVLGGHTHERMVEVPDAATVLYRDLDSTPVQAGEIWVSPGGAIPNEARSRDLLFDPTTQNVYRIRE
;
A
#
# COMPACT_ATOMS: atom_id res chain seq x y z
N MET A 1 -10.17 -14.19 -6.27
CA MET A 1 -8.99 -13.44 -6.76
C MET A 1 -9.52 -12.39 -7.71
N THR A 2 -8.96 -11.19 -7.69
CA THR A 2 -9.45 -10.05 -8.46
C THR A 2 -8.38 -9.64 -9.46
N THR A 3 -8.72 -9.59 -10.75
CA THR A 3 -7.82 -9.06 -11.78
C THR A 3 -7.84 -7.54 -11.72
N ILE A 4 -6.67 -6.91 -11.58
CA ILE A 4 -6.57 -5.44 -11.60
C ILE A 4 -6.07 -5.00 -12.96
N LEU A 5 -6.83 -4.11 -13.61
CA LEU A 5 -6.54 -3.65 -14.95
C LEU A 5 -6.10 -2.19 -14.96
N GLY A 6 -5.29 -1.81 -15.96
CA GLY A 6 -5.05 -0.41 -16.28
C GLY A 6 -6.31 0.32 -16.80
N PRO A 7 -6.18 1.58 -17.23
CA PRO A 7 -4.93 2.31 -17.42
C PRO A 7 -4.37 2.89 -16.12
N VAL A 8 -3.03 2.89 -16.02
CA VAL A 8 -2.26 3.62 -15.02
C VAL A 8 -1.54 4.76 -15.72
N HIS A 9 -1.70 5.99 -15.21
CA HIS A 9 -1.02 7.16 -15.73
C HIS A 9 0.05 7.66 -14.76
N ASP A 10 1.10 8.26 -15.30
CA ASP A 10 2.10 8.99 -14.52
C ASP A 10 1.57 10.37 -14.08
N SER A 11 2.38 11.11 -13.34
CA SER A 11 2.03 12.46 -12.86
C SER A 11 1.79 13.48 -13.98
N SER A 12 2.22 13.17 -15.22
CA SER A 12 1.97 13.97 -16.42
C SER A 12 0.75 13.51 -17.22
N GLY A 13 0.01 12.51 -16.74
CA GLY A 13 -1.17 11.95 -17.40
C GLY A 13 -0.85 11.01 -18.56
N ARG A 14 0.41 10.63 -18.77
CA ARG A 14 0.81 9.67 -19.82
C ARG A 14 0.79 8.24 -19.30
N PRO A 15 0.63 7.21 -20.16
CA PRO A 15 0.69 5.83 -19.72
C PRO A 15 1.99 5.54 -18.95
N ALA A 16 1.85 5.08 -17.71
CA ALA A 16 2.98 4.89 -16.80
C ALA A 16 3.81 3.65 -17.17
N ASN A 17 5.05 3.63 -16.68
CA ASN A 17 5.87 2.42 -16.60
C ASN A 17 6.48 2.33 -15.20
N GLY A 18 6.65 1.11 -14.69
CA GLY A 18 7.26 0.87 -13.38
C GLY A 18 6.71 -0.35 -12.66
N THR A 19 6.68 -0.30 -11.34
CA THR A 19 6.19 -1.38 -10.48
C THR A 19 5.16 -0.88 -9.48
N ILE A 20 4.28 -1.77 -9.07
CA ILE A 20 3.35 -1.56 -7.97
C ILE A 20 3.53 -2.71 -7.00
N GLU A 21 3.89 -2.41 -5.75
CA GLU A 21 3.87 -3.38 -4.67
C GLU A 21 2.53 -3.34 -3.95
N TRP A 22 1.92 -4.51 -3.80
CA TRP A 22 0.66 -4.71 -3.12
C TRP A 22 0.95 -5.32 -1.76
N ARG A 23 0.70 -4.56 -0.70
CA ARG A 23 1.01 -4.94 0.67
C ARG A 23 -0.28 -5.13 1.46
N GLN A 24 -0.38 -6.23 2.18
CA GLN A 24 -1.51 -6.51 3.04
C GLN A 24 -1.15 -6.16 4.48
N THR A 25 -2.02 -5.41 5.14
CA THR A 25 -1.92 -5.16 6.58
C THR A 25 -2.91 -6.05 7.32
N VAL A 26 -2.40 -6.99 8.12
CA VAL A 26 -3.22 -7.87 8.97
C VAL A 26 -3.05 -7.47 10.42
N ARG A 27 -4.16 -7.34 11.16
CA ARG A 27 -4.14 -7.14 12.61
C ARG A 27 -3.98 -8.49 13.30
N PHE A 28 -3.16 -8.55 14.34
CA PHE A 28 -3.05 -9.72 15.18
C PHE A 28 -2.98 -9.28 16.65
N GLY A 29 -3.69 -10.01 17.51
CA GLY A 29 -3.80 -9.69 18.94
C GLY A 29 -4.86 -8.63 19.26
N LEU A 30 -5.09 -8.45 20.57
CA LEU A 30 -6.03 -7.48 21.13
C LEU A 30 -5.44 -6.07 20.96
N ASP A 31 -5.92 -5.40 19.92
CA ASP A 31 -6.08 -3.96 19.72
C ASP A 31 -4.91 -3.06 19.27
N SER A 32 -3.64 -3.46 19.37
CA SER A 32 -2.52 -2.52 19.05
C SER A 32 -1.52 -2.92 17.96
N ALA A 33 -1.46 -4.19 17.52
CA ALA A 33 -0.43 -4.64 16.57
C ALA A 33 -0.97 -4.96 15.16
N SER A 34 -0.16 -4.65 14.14
CA SER A 34 -0.41 -5.06 12.76
C SER A 34 0.90 -5.44 12.06
N ILE A 35 0.83 -6.44 11.19
CA ILE A 35 1.92 -6.81 10.28
C ILE A 35 1.52 -6.35 8.88
N THR A 36 2.41 -5.59 8.25
CA THR A 36 2.33 -5.27 6.83
C THR A 36 3.30 -6.17 6.07
N ARG A 37 2.80 -6.90 5.07
CA ARG A 37 3.61 -7.78 4.22
C ARG A 37 3.31 -7.53 2.75
N THR A 38 4.32 -7.57 1.89
CA THR A 38 4.08 -7.62 0.44
C THR A 38 3.42 -8.96 0.11
N ILE A 39 2.27 -8.90 -0.56
CA ILE A 39 1.51 -10.07 -1.01
C ILE A 39 1.65 -10.29 -2.51
N ALA A 40 1.94 -9.24 -3.27
CA ALA A 40 2.20 -9.33 -4.70
C ALA A 40 3.00 -8.11 -5.18
N VAL A 41 3.69 -8.29 -6.31
CA VAL A 41 4.28 -7.20 -7.09
C VAL A 41 3.73 -7.31 -8.51
N SER A 42 3.32 -6.19 -9.08
CA SER A 42 2.91 -6.10 -10.48
C SER A 42 3.81 -5.13 -11.24
N GLN A 43 3.95 -5.36 -12.53
CA GLN A 43 4.60 -4.43 -13.45
C GLN A 43 3.55 -3.54 -14.09
N VAL A 44 3.93 -2.30 -14.39
CA VAL A 44 3.17 -1.40 -15.25
C VAL A 44 3.97 -1.19 -16.53
N VAL A 45 3.38 -1.55 -17.66
CA VAL A 45 4.02 -1.45 -18.98
C VAL A 45 3.06 -0.74 -19.93
N GLY A 46 3.41 0.46 -20.37
CA GLY A 46 2.55 1.28 -21.23
C GLY A 46 1.17 1.56 -20.61
N GLY A 47 1.10 1.71 -19.28
CA GLY A 47 -0.13 1.93 -18.53
C GLY A 47 -0.96 0.67 -18.23
N GLU A 48 -0.56 -0.51 -18.72
CA GLU A 48 -1.21 -1.77 -18.39
C GLU A 48 -0.56 -2.42 -17.16
N ILE A 49 -1.36 -2.99 -16.27
CA ILE A 49 -0.88 -3.74 -15.11
C ILE A 49 -0.72 -5.21 -15.49
N LYS A 50 0.48 -5.75 -15.28
CA LYS A 50 0.86 -7.12 -15.62
C LYS A 50 1.51 -7.83 -14.44
N ALA A 51 1.37 -9.14 -14.39
CA ALA A 51 2.21 -9.97 -13.53
C ALA A 51 3.67 -9.93 -14.02
N GLU A 52 4.60 -10.38 -13.19
CA GLU A 52 6.04 -10.38 -13.54
C GLU A 52 6.38 -11.22 -14.77
N ASP A 53 5.55 -12.21 -15.09
CA ASP A 53 5.65 -13.05 -16.29
C ASP A 53 5.04 -12.41 -17.55
N GLY A 54 4.53 -11.18 -17.45
CA GLY A 54 3.85 -10.46 -18.53
C GLY A 54 2.38 -10.83 -18.72
N GLY A 55 1.85 -11.78 -17.93
CA GLY A 55 0.45 -12.15 -17.92
C GLY A 55 -0.46 -11.12 -17.24
N ALA A 56 -1.76 -11.41 -17.20
CA ALA A 56 -2.72 -10.59 -16.48
C ALA A 56 -2.43 -10.63 -14.97
N PHE A 57 -2.33 -9.46 -14.34
CA PHE A 57 -2.13 -9.40 -12.90
C PHE A 57 -3.40 -9.75 -12.15
N THR A 58 -3.30 -10.72 -11.25
CA THR A 58 -4.36 -11.05 -10.29
C THR A 58 -3.87 -10.78 -8.89
N LEU A 59 -4.64 -9.99 -8.14
CA LEU A 59 -4.35 -9.76 -6.75
C LEU A 59 -4.68 -11.04 -5.96
N PRO A 60 -3.75 -11.53 -5.12
CA PRO A 60 -4.02 -12.63 -4.21
C PRO A 60 -5.24 -12.34 -3.32
N PRO A 61 -5.93 -13.38 -2.83
CA PRO A 61 -7.09 -13.19 -1.97
C PRO A 61 -6.75 -12.32 -0.76
N ASN A 62 -7.53 -11.26 -0.61
CA ASN A 62 -7.45 -10.35 0.53
C ASN A 62 -8.72 -10.56 1.39
N PRO A 63 -8.61 -10.80 2.70
CA PRO A 63 -9.78 -10.97 3.57
C PRO A 63 -10.75 -9.79 3.44
N ILE A 64 -12.05 -10.07 3.51
CA ILE A 64 -13.09 -9.04 3.49
C ILE A 64 -12.82 -8.03 4.62
N GLY A 65 -12.89 -6.73 4.30
CA GLY A 65 -12.63 -5.64 5.25
C GLY A 65 -11.15 -5.34 5.52
N SER A 66 -10.22 -6.02 4.85
CA SER A 66 -8.80 -5.67 4.90
C SER A 66 -8.43 -4.68 3.80
N ARG A 67 -7.56 -3.73 4.13
CA ARG A 67 -7.07 -2.71 3.19
C ARG A 67 -5.74 -3.15 2.60
N VAL A 68 -5.56 -2.85 1.31
CA VAL A 68 -4.30 -3.08 0.62
C VAL A 68 -3.53 -1.78 0.58
N HIS A 69 -2.28 -1.84 1.01
CA HIS A 69 -1.34 -0.76 0.92
C HIS A 69 -0.59 -0.85 -0.40
N VAL A 70 -0.69 0.19 -1.21
CA VAL A 70 -0.16 0.24 -2.57
C VAL A 70 1.02 1.18 -2.59
N LEU A 71 2.21 0.63 -2.89
CA LEU A 71 3.40 1.41 -3.15
C LEU A 71 3.66 1.41 -4.66
N GLU A 72 3.48 2.57 -5.26
CA GLU A 72 3.67 2.81 -6.68
C GLU A 72 5.10 3.35 -6.89
N VAL A 73 5.88 2.71 -7.76
CA VAL A 73 7.15 3.24 -8.25
C VAL A 73 7.01 3.42 -9.76
N LEU A 74 6.48 4.58 -10.15
CA LEU A 74 6.06 4.86 -11.52
C LEU A 74 6.78 6.09 -12.07
N GLY A 75 7.35 5.97 -13.28
CA GLY A 75 8.01 7.10 -13.95
C GLY A 75 9.14 7.75 -13.13
N GLY A 76 9.79 7.01 -12.23
CA GLY A 76 10.83 7.52 -11.34
C GLY A 76 10.32 8.21 -10.06
N HIS A 77 9.01 8.20 -9.81
CA HIS A 77 8.40 8.74 -8.60
C HIS A 77 7.82 7.62 -7.74
N THR A 78 7.80 7.85 -6.42
CA THR A 78 7.19 6.95 -5.46
C THR A 78 5.93 7.57 -4.87
N HIS A 79 4.82 6.82 -4.90
CA HIS A 79 3.56 7.22 -4.28
C HIS A 79 3.00 6.08 -3.43
N GLU A 80 2.34 6.43 -2.34
CA GLU A 80 1.85 5.47 -1.36
C GLU A 80 0.40 5.78 -1.01
N ARG A 81 -0.48 4.77 -1.11
CA ARG A 81 -1.90 4.92 -0.79
C ARG A 81 -2.50 3.63 -0.23
N MET A 82 -3.57 3.79 0.56
CA MET A 82 -4.37 2.65 1.01
C MET A 82 -5.58 2.53 0.10
N VAL A 83 -5.84 1.32 -0.38
CA VAL A 83 -6.97 1.00 -1.24
C VAL A 83 -7.86 -0.08 -0.64
N GLU A 84 -9.15 0.06 -0.89
CA GLU A 84 -10.10 -1.04 -0.73
C GLU A 84 -10.24 -1.77 -2.07
N VAL A 85 -10.16 -3.10 -2.02
CA VAL A 85 -10.33 -3.93 -3.22
C VAL A 85 -11.74 -4.51 -3.18
N PRO A 86 -12.63 -4.11 -4.11
CA PRO A 86 -14.00 -4.59 -4.10
C PRO A 86 -14.06 -6.07 -4.47
N ASP A 87 -15.09 -6.76 -3.98
CA ASP A 87 -15.34 -8.17 -4.30
C ASP A 87 -15.90 -8.29 -5.73
N ALA A 88 -15.00 -8.27 -6.71
CA ALA A 88 -15.30 -8.40 -8.12
C ALA A 88 -14.23 -9.26 -8.81
N ALA A 89 -14.61 -9.91 -9.92
CA ALA A 89 -13.67 -10.67 -10.74
C ALA A 89 -12.62 -9.77 -11.41
N THR A 90 -13.00 -8.53 -11.72
CA THR A 90 -12.15 -7.57 -12.43
C THR A 90 -12.44 -6.15 -11.96
N VAL A 91 -11.39 -5.36 -11.76
CA VAL A 91 -11.46 -3.98 -11.26
C VAL A 91 -10.45 -3.13 -12.03
N LEU A 92 -10.84 -1.91 -12.41
CA LEU A 92 -9.89 -0.94 -12.98
C LEU A 92 -9.09 -0.29 -11.85
N TYR A 93 -7.81 -0.05 -12.09
CA TYR A 93 -6.88 0.54 -11.11
C TYR A 93 -7.36 1.88 -10.56
N ARG A 94 -7.98 2.69 -11.42
CA ARG A 94 -8.55 4.00 -11.08
C ARG A 94 -9.82 3.91 -10.22
N ASP A 95 -10.49 2.76 -10.24
CA ASP A 95 -11.73 2.52 -9.48
C ASP A 95 -11.43 1.94 -8.09
N LEU A 96 -10.15 1.70 -7.77
CA LEU A 96 -9.72 1.37 -6.41
C LEU A 96 -9.89 2.60 -5.54
N ASP A 97 -10.94 2.58 -4.70
CA ASP A 97 -11.22 3.64 -3.74
C ASP A 97 -10.01 3.82 -2.82
N SER A 98 -9.45 5.02 -2.83
CA SER A 98 -8.18 5.32 -2.18
C SER A 98 -8.37 6.35 -1.10
N THR A 99 -7.98 5.99 0.12
CA THR A 99 -7.76 6.98 1.17
C THR A 99 -6.29 7.38 1.13
N PRO A 100 -5.94 8.66 0.95
CA PRO A 100 -4.56 9.12 1.04
C PRO A 100 -3.95 8.67 2.38
N VAL A 101 -2.75 8.11 2.34
CA VAL A 101 -1.97 7.93 3.57
C VAL A 101 -1.41 9.30 3.92
N GLN A 102 -2.11 10.05 4.77
CA GLN A 102 -1.45 11.14 5.49
C GLN A 102 -0.44 10.49 6.45
N ALA A 103 0.81 10.36 6.01
CA ALA A 103 1.91 10.09 6.93
C ALA A 103 2.08 11.36 7.77
N GLY A 104 1.91 11.22 9.08
CA GLY A 104 2.31 12.26 10.01
C GLY A 104 3.83 12.32 10.16
N GLU A 105 4.32 13.06 11.14
CA GLU A 105 5.76 13.19 11.40
C GLU A 105 6.38 11.86 11.82
N ILE A 106 7.67 11.62 11.48
CA ILE A 106 8.39 10.41 11.89
C ILE A 106 9.16 10.70 13.17
N TRP A 107 8.87 9.95 14.22
CA TRP A 107 9.52 10.03 15.50
C TRP A 107 10.43 8.84 15.76
N VAL A 108 11.59 9.07 16.35
CA VAL A 108 12.45 7.98 16.86
C VAL A 108 11.92 7.56 18.23
N SER A 109 11.51 6.29 18.34
CA SER A 109 10.84 5.73 19.51
C SER A 109 11.48 4.39 19.90
N PRO A 110 12.60 4.41 20.64
CA PRO A 110 13.23 3.20 21.13
C PRO A 110 12.26 2.42 22.05
N GLY A 111 11.93 1.19 21.67
CA GLY A 111 10.99 0.35 22.43
C GLY A 111 9.51 0.72 22.29
N GLY A 112 9.14 1.57 21.32
CA GLY A 112 7.73 1.86 20.98
C GLY A 112 7.02 2.87 21.90
N ALA A 113 7.76 3.62 22.72
CA ALA A 113 7.20 4.72 23.52
C ALA A 113 6.75 5.90 22.65
N ILE A 114 5.48 6.28 22.72
CA ILE A 114 4.92 7.38 21.94
C ILE A 114 5.39 8.72 22.52
N PRO A 115 6.08 9.60 21.77
CA PRO A 115 6.42 10.94 22.24
C PRO A 115 5.17 11.77 22.52
N ASN A 116 5.20 12.62 23.55
CA ASN A 116 4.05 13.43 23.95
C ASN A 116 3.57 14.41 22.87
N GLU A 117 4.43 14.79 21.94
CA GLU A 117 4.11 15.69 20.82
C GLU A 117 3.59 14.95 19.58
N ALA A 118 3.73 13.61 19.56
CA ALA A 118 3.31 12.81 18.43
C ALA A 118 1.79 12.78 18.32
N ARG A 119 1.29 12.92 17.09
CA ARG A 119 -0.12 13.02 16.75
C ARG A 119 -0.62 11.74 16.10
N SER A 120 -1.94 11.58 16.10
CA SER A 120 -2.58 10.56 15.27
C SER A 120 -2.08 10.65 13.84
N ARG A 121 -1.77 9.48 13.26
CA ARG A 121 -1.18 9.27 11.94
C ARG A 121 0.34 9.50 11.83
N ASP A 122 1.01 10.00 12.86
CA ASP A 122 2.48 10.04 12.93
C ASP A 122 3.07 8.63 12.92
N LEU A 123 4.32 8.52 12.48
CA LEU A 123 5.06 7.28 12.40
C LEU A 123 6.08 7.20 13.55
N LEU A 124 6.27 6.02 14.12
CA LEU A 124 7.26 5.74 15.15
C LEU A 124 8.27 4.76 14.59
N PHE A 125 9.52 5.17 14.47
CA PHE A 125 10.64 4.30 14.12
C PHE A 125 11.33 3.79 15.38
N ASP A 126 11.35 2.48 15.60
CA ASP A 126 12.15 1.86 16.66
C ASP A 126 13.52 1.44 16.09
N PRO A 127 14.61 2.13 16.44
CA PRO A 127 15.93 1.81 15.92
C PRO A 127 16.45 0.45 16.42
N THR A 128 15.89 -0.09 17.50
CA THR A 128 16.29 -1.38 18.09
C THR A 128 15.78 -2.56 17.26
N THR A 129 14.55 -2.45 16.77
CA THR A 129 13.87 -3.50 15.99
C THR A 129 13.78 -3.19 14.50
N GLN A 130 14.19 -1.99 14.09
CA GLN A 130 14.07 -1.45 12.73
C GLN A 130 12.63 -1.43 12.19
N ASN A 131 11.64 -1.45 13.09
CA ASN A 131 10.24 -1.41 12.73
C ASN A 131 9.72 0.03 12.66
N VAL A 132 8.69 0.23 11.83
CA VAL A 132 7.93 1.47 11.75
C VAL A 132 6.48 1.19 12.17
N TYR A 133 5.99 1.93 13.15
CA TYR A 133 4.62 1.88 13.65
C TYR A 133 3.88 3.15 13.27
N ARG A 134 2.54 3.10 13.19
CA ARG A 134 1.71 4.28 12.95
C ARG A 134 0.79 4.53 14.14
N ILE A 135 0.80 5.75 14.67
CA ILE A 135 -0.10 6.18 15.73
C ILE A 135 -1.51 6.26 15.16
N ARG A 136 -2.50 5.67 15.84
CA ARG A 136 -3.90 5.69 15.39
C ARG A 136 -4.61 7.01 15.79
N GLU A 137 -5.74 7.28 15.14
CA GLU A 137 -6.75 8.23 15.64
C GLU A 137 -7.37 7.76 16.95
#